data_AF-A0AB34YXW8-F1
#
_entry.id   AF-A0AB34YXW8-F1
#
_cell.length_a   1.000
_cell.length_b   1.000
_cell.length_c   1.000
_cell.angle_alpha   90.00
_cell.angle_beta   90.00
_cell.angle_gamma   90.00
#
_symmetry.space_group_name_H-M   'P 1'
#
loop_
_entity.id
_entity.type
_entity.pdbx_description
1 polymer ?
#
loop_
_entity_poly.entity_id
_entity_poly.type
_entity_poly.pdbx_seq_one_letter_code
_entity_poly.pdbx_strand_id
1 'polypeptide(L)' 'MLDNLTKPYEGFPLADLSRHQCKWPVNRAQAGELHLFCGEVVQNGHPYCVEHCRKAYSSPRA' A
#
# COMPACT_ATOMS: atom_id res chain seq x y z
N MET A 1 1.31 17.41 19.57
CA MET A 1 2.47 16.80 18.89
C MET A 1 1.92 15.84 17.85
N LEU A 2 2.04 16.25 16.59
CA LEU A 2 1.99 15.41 15.39
C LEU A 2 0.66 14.68 15.18
N ASP A 3 -0.32 15.49 14.84
CA ASP A 3 -1.45 15.12 14.00
C ASP A 3 -0.86 14.33 12.84
N ASN A 4 -1.04 13.02 12.94
CA ASN A 4 -0.77 12.03 11.92
C ASN A 4 -1.64 12.36 10.71
N LEU A 5 -1.26 13.42 9.98
CA LEU A 5 -1.54 13.64 8.57
C LEU A 5 -0.80 12.55 7.81
N THR A 6 -1.19 11.31 8.08
CA THR A 6 -1.07 10.16 7.20
C THR A 6 -1.86 10.56 5.97
N LYS A 7 -1.23 11.32 5.07
CA LYS A 7 -1.76 11.58 3.74
C LYS A 7 -1.77 10.20 3.07
N PRO A 8 -2.91 9.53 2.92
CA PRO A 8 -2.97 8.13 2.49
C PRO A 8 -2.73 7.98 0.98
N TYR A 9 -2.17 9.01 0.34
CA TYR A 9 -2.06 9.14 -1.11
C TYR A 9 -0.64 9.49 -1.59
N GLU A 10 0.34 9.65 -0.69
CA GLU A 10 1.76 9.73 -1.06
C GLU A 10 2.39 8.35 -0.87
N GLY A 11 2.46 7.59 -1.96
CA GLY A 11 3.07 6.26 -1.95
C GLY A 11 4.59 6.32 -1.91
N PHE A 12 5.20 5.21 -1.51
CA PHE A 12 6.64 5.00 -1.45
C PHE A 12 7.10 4.07 -2.58
N PRO A 13 8.31 4.27 -3.15
CA PRO A 13 8.86 3.35 -4.14
C PRO A 13 9.24 2.02 -3.51
N LEU A 14 9.10 0.89 -4.22
CA LEU A 14 9.34 -0.47 -3.68
C LEU A 14 10.67 -0.63 -2.93
N ALA A 15 11.70 0.09 -3.37
CA ALA A 15 13.04 0.07 -2.77
C ALA A 15 13.06 0.60 -1.32
N ASP A 16 12.14 1.49 -0.96
CA ASP A 16 12.02 2.06 0.39
C ASP A 16 11.10 1.22 1.28
N LEU A 17 10.29 0.31 0.70
CA LEU A 17 9.34 -0.49 1.48
C LEU A 17 9.98 -1.66 2.22
N SER A 18 9.66 -1.77 3.50
CA SER A 18 10.00 -2.92 4.34
C SER A 18 9.03 -4.10 4.17
N ARG A 19 9.40 -5.28 4.71
CA ARG A 19 8.56 -6.49 4.70
C ARG A 19 7.23 -6.35 5.47
N HIS A 20 7.15 -5.43 6.43
CA HIS A 20 5.93 -5.15 7.20
C HIS A 20 5.15 -3.94 6.68
N GLN A 21 5.38 -3.53 5.42
CA GLN A 21 4.70 -2.40 4.80
C GLN A 21 3.92 -2.82 3.56
N CYS A 22 2.81 -2.13 3.35
CA CYS A 22 1.79 -2.46 2.37
C CYS A 22 2.32 -2.28 0.96
N LYS A 23 2.43 -3.39 0.22
CA LYS A 23 2.93 -3.42 -1.15
C LYS A 23 1.80 -3.27 -2.18
N TRP A 24 0.74 -2.55 -1.81
CA TRP A 24 -0.35 -2.28 -2.74
C TRP A 24 0.05 -1.17 -3.71
N PRO A 25 0.00 -1.38 -5.03
CA PRO A 25 0.33 -0.35 -6.00
C PRO A 25 -0.73 0.76 -5.95
N VAL A 26 -0.29 1.99 -5.65
CA VAL A 26 -1.16 3.17 -5.60
C VAL A 26 -1.05 4.03 -6.87
N ASN A 27 -0.02 3.79 -7.69
CA ASN A 27 0.18 4.43 -8.98
C ASN A 27 0.06 3.44 -10.15
N ARG A 28 -0.43 3.91 -11.29
CA ARG A 28 -0.44 3.19 -12.57
C ARG A 28 0.82 3.51 -13.38
N ALA A 29 1.98 3.27 -12.77
CA ALA A 29 3.26 3.50 -13.42
C ALA A 29 3.39 2.65 -14.70
N GLN A 30 3.72 3.31 -15.81
CA GLN A 30 4.06 2.65 -17.07
C GLN A 30 5.53 2.23 -17.08
N ALA A 31 5.92 1.48 -18.11
CA ALA A 31 7.32 1.08 -18.28
C ALA A 31 8.22 2.34 -18.37
N GLY A 32 9.09 2.52 -17.38
CA GLY A 32 9.97 3.70 -17.25
C GLY A 32 9.53 4.70 -16.17
N GLU A 33 8.38 4.51 -15.53
CA GLU A 33 7.92 5.35 -14.42
C GLU A 33 8.19 4.73 -13.04
N LEU A 34 8.18 5.57 -12.01
CA LEU A 34 8.31 5.12 -10.63
C LEU A 34 7.02 4.50 -10.13
N HIS A 35 7.09 3.20 -9.81
CA HIS A 35 6.02 2.47 -9.17
C HIS A 35 5.92 2.89 -7.70
N LEU A 36 4.82 3.54 -7.34
CA LEU A 36 4.52 3.93 -5.97
C LEU A 36 3.58 2.91 -5.32
N PHE A 37 3.86 2.59 -4.06
CA PHE A 37 3.13 1.63 -3.24
C PHE A 37 2.65 2.31 -1.96
N CYS A 38 1.60 1.76 -1.35
CA CYS A 38 0.95 2.36 -0.19
C CYS A 38 1.89 2.63 1.00
N GLY A 39 2.79 1.71 1.36
CA GLY A 39 3.75 1.92 2.45
C GLY A 39 3.18 1.87 3.87
N GLU A 40 1.85 1.82 4.03
CA GLU A 40 1.21 1.67 5.34
C GLU A 40 1.60 0.39 6.07
N VAL A 41 1.50 0.40 7.39
CA VAL A 41 1.79 -0.76 8.24
C VAL A 41 0.84 -1.90 7.90
N VAL A 42 1.39 -3.07 7.57
CA VAL A 42 0.59 -4.29 7.38
C VAL A 42 0.27 -4.93 8.72
N GLN A 43 -0.86 -5.62 8.79
CA GLN A 43 -1.12 -6.51 9.92
C GLN A 43 -0.26 -7.76 9.81
N ASN A 44 0.16 -8.29 10.97
CA ASN A 44 0.99 -9.49 11.01
C ASN A 44 0.32 -10.64 10.25
N GLY A 45 1.07 -11.29 9.35
CA GLY A 45 0.56 -12.35 8.49
C GLY A 45 -0.16 -11.91 7.21
N HIS A 46 -0.28 -10.61 6.93
CA HIS A 46 -0.92 -10.09 5.71
C HIS A 46 0.06 -9.31 4.81
N PRO A 47 -0.05 -9.40 3.47
CA PRO A 47 0.82 -8.68 2.54
C PRO A 47 0.46 -7.19 2.36
N TYR A 48 -0.73 -6.77 2.80
CA TYR A 48 -1.28 -5.42 2.61
C TYR A 48 -1.86 -4.86 3.93
N CYS A 49 -2.02 -3.53 4.02
CA CYS A 49 -2.73 -2.89 5.12
C CYS A 49 -4.22 -3.25 5.11
N VAL A 50 -4.96 -2.99 6.19
CA VAL A 50 -6.37 -3.41 6.34
C VAL A 50 -7.27 -2.91 5.20
N GLU A 51 -7.07 -1.67 4.74
CA GLU A 51 -7.80 -1.06 3.64
C GLU A 51 -7.58 -1.81 2.31
N HIS A 52 -6.32 -2.07 1.98
CA HIS A 52 -5.95 -2.73 0.74
C HIS A 52 -6.18 -4.24 0.77
N CYS A 53 -6.07 -4.85 1.95
CA CYS A 53 -6.48 -6.23 2.20
C CYS A 53 -7.98 -6.39 1.87
N ARG A 54 -8.84 -5.49 2.35
CA ARG A 54 -10.26 -5.47 1.96
C ARG A 54 -10.44 -5.34 0.45
N LYS A 55 -9.69 -4.47 -0.24
CA LYS A 55 -9.77 -4.36 -1.71
C LYS A 55 -9.31 -5.62 -2.44
N ALA A 56 -8.26 -6.27 -1.97
CA ALA A 56 -7.67 -7.48 -2.58
C ALA A 56 -8.56 -8.71 -2.40
N TYR A 57 -9.03 -8.93 -1.18
CA TYR A 57 -9.78 -10.12 -0.77
C TYR A 57 -11.30 -9.93 -0.85
N SER A 58 -11.79 -8.72 -1.17
CA SER A 58 -13.16 -8.49 -1.63
C SER A 58 -13.30 -9.06 -3.04
N SER A 59 -13.23 -10.39 -3.14
CA SER A 59 -13.81 -11.10 -4.28
C SER A 59 -15.28 -10.68 -4.35
N PRO A 60 -15.80 -10.20 -5.49
CA PRO A 60 -17.23 -10.09 -5.66
C PRO A 60 -17.79 -11.48 -5.45
N ARG A 61 -18.62 -11.66 -4.41
CA ARG A 61 -19.38 -12.88 -4.26
C ARG A 61 -20.27 -13.00 -5.50
N ALA A 62 -19.96 -13.98 -6.34
CA ALA A 62 -20.82 -14.40 -7.44
C ALA A 62 -22.17 -14.88 -6.91
#